data_AF-A0AAP4Q995-F1
#
_entry.id   AF-A0AAP4Q995-F1
#
_cell.length_a   1.000
_cell.length_b   1.000
_cell.length_c   1.000
_cell.angle_alpha   90.00
_cell.angle_beta   90.00
_cell.angle_gamma   90.00
#
_symmetry.space_group_name_H-M   'P 1'
#
loop_
_entity.id
_entity.type
_entity.pdbx_description
1 polymer ?
#
loop_
_entity_poly.entity_id
_entity_poly.type
_entity_poly.pdbx_seq_one_letter_code
_entity_poly.pdbx_strand_id
1 'polypeptide(L)'
;MKITNLDGEATSFPALLKIVQNKKSYYDFKWGEVKDPAKENTWNWIAFFFTLFWIAYRKMYKLFFLLGLLQIPWFIIFHLIDIPLWVDIVLYLEFCFVVGWDGNRWYFKHAIQILGKVKSLPQTQQDLYLRAKGGTHIEIMLCLNLFLLSFLYIMDIKLAYLPTQTNVKNVVRWSEEGETLESFTTNSKWKYIKKEGKHYVVEFTGYDNSEKEHVQIVFYVYLEKQNYEWHYVYINNKKLNKDDEKEYKKEIEEISWY
;
A
#
# COMPACT_ATOMS: atom_id res chain seq x y z
N MET A 1 18.52 -25.32 24.21
CA MET A 1 17.06 -25.53 24.26
C MET A 1 16.67 -26.53 23.17
N LYS A 2 16.05 -27.67 23.53
CA LYS A 2 15.62 -28.67 22.55
C LYS A 2 14.28 -28.21 21.96
N ILE A 3 14.30 -27.81 20.69
CA ILE A 3 13.09 -27.52 19.93
C ILE A 3 12.71 -28.81 19.23
N THR A 4 11.67 -29.47 19.71
CA THR A 4 11.10 -30.69 19.13
C THR A 4 10.40 -30.33 17.83
N ASN A 5 11.02 -30.71 16.70
CA ASN A 5 10.30 -30.78 15.44
C ASN A 5 9.31 -31.97 15.47
N LEU A 6 8.38 -31.97 14.52
CA LEU A 6 7.39 -33.03 14.27
C LEU A 6 8.00 -34.45 14.09
N ASP A 7 9.33 -34.56 13.98
CA ASP A 7 10.05 -35.81 13.70
C ASP A 7 10.98 -36.26 14.85
N GLY A 8 10.92 -35.66 16.04
CA GLY A 8 11.65 -36.13 17.24
C GLY A 8 13.17 -35.88 17.25
N GLU A 9 13.78 -35.37 16.18
CA GLU A 9 15.18 -34.92 16.19
C GLU A 9 15.34 -33.57 16.90
N ALA A 10 16.26 -33.51 17.86
CA ALA A 10 16.67 -32.25 18.48
C ALA A 10 17.30 -31.33 17.43
N THR A 11 16.56 -30.32 16.98
CA THR A 11 17.13 -29.27 16.15
C THR A 11 18.13 -28.49 17.00
N SER A 12 19.42 -28.57 16.67
CA SER A 12 20.41 -27.83 17.44
C SER A 12 20.27 -26.35 17.11
N PHE A 13 19.83 -25.56 18.09
CA PHE A 13 19.74 -24.10 18.00
C PHE A 13 21.03 -23.45 17.41
N PRO A 14 22.25 -23.93 17.70
CA PRO A 14 23.47 -23.46 17.05
C PRO A 14 23.52 -23.67 15.52
N ALA A 15 22.89 -24.72 14.98
CA ALA A 15 22.82 -24.93 13.53
C ALA A 15 21.86 -23.94 12.85
N LEU A 16 20.75 -23.58 13.51
CA LEU A 16 19.85 -22.51 13.02
C LEU A 16 20.57 -21.16 12.97
N LEU A 17 21.44 -20.89 13.96
CA LEU A 17 22.26 -19.67 13.98
C LEU A 17 23.26 -19.61 12.81
N LYS A 18 23.68 -20.74 12.23
CA LYS A 18 24.50 -20.72 11.00
C LYS A 18 23.72 -20.17 9.79
N ILE A 19 22.39 -20.36 9.76
CA ILE A 19 21.53 -19.90 8.66
C ILE A 19 21.36 -18.38 8.68
N VAL A 20 21.31 -17.78 9.86
CA VAL A 20 21.18 -16.31 10.01
C VAL A 20 22.48 -15.53 9.78
N GLN A 21 23.61 -16.23 9.63
CA GLN A 21 24.92 -15.70 9.28
C GLN A 21 25.33 -14.48 10.14
N ASN A 22 25.22 -13.25 9.62
CA ASN A 22 25.70 -12.03 10.29
C ASN A 22 24.79 -11.52 11.41
N LYS A 23 23.59 -12.09 11.59
CA LYS A 23 22.62 -11.64 12.60
C LYS A 23 22.39 -12.68 13.71
N LYS A 24 23.40 -13.50 13.99
CA LYS A 24 23.36 -14.55 15.04
C LYS A 24 22.91 -14.02 16.38
N SER A 25 23.60 -13.02 16.95
CA SER A 25 23.28 -12.50 18.29
C SER A 25 21.86 -11.95 18.40
N TYR A 26 21.36 -11.32 17.33
CA TYR A 26 19.98 -10.81 17.30
C TYR A 26 18.95 -11.95 17.39
N TYR A 27 19.12 -13.02 16.60
CA TYR A 27 18.17 -14.13 16.60
C TYR A 27 18.37 -15.13 17.73
N ASP A 28 19.59 -15.24 18.25
CA ASP A 28 19.87 -15.95 19.49
C ASP A 28 19.06 -15.33 20.63
N PHE A 29 19.09 -14.01 20.77
CA PHE A 29 18.25 -13.27 21.71
C PHE A 29 16.76 -13.41 21.38
N LYS A 30 16.33 -13.04 20.16
CA LYS A 30 14.90 -12.99 19.80
C LYS A 30 14.18 -14.33 19.80
N TRP A 31 14.87 -15.43 19.49
CA TRP A 31 14.30 -16.76 19.60
C TRP A 31 14.52 -17.36 20.99
N GLY A 32 15.49 -16.88 21.76
CA GLY A 32 15.67 -17.27 23.16
C GLY A 32 14.66 -16.63 24.13
N GLU A 33 14.01 -15.53 23.75
CA GLU A 33 12.99 -14.82 24.56
C GLU A 33 11.71 -15.65 24.81
N VAL A 34 11.44 -16.68 24.02
CA VAL A 34 10.18 -17.45 24.06
C VAL A 34 10.43 -18.95 24.27
N LYS A 35 9.42 -19.68 24.76
CA LYS A 35 9.56 -21.13 25.01
C LYS A 35 9.60 -21.94 23.72
N ASP A 36 8.74 -21.61 22.77
CA ASP A 36 8.68 -22.25 21.44
C ASP A 36 8.65 -21.21 20.31
N PRO A 37 9.80 -20.88 19.69
CA PRO A 37 9.89 -19.93 18.58
C PRO A 37 9.13 -20.35 17.31
N ALA A 38 8.66 -21.61 17.21
CA ALA A 38 7.80 -22.04 16.12
C ALA A 38 6.33 -21.63 16.34
N LYS A 39 5.92 -21.35 17.57
CA LYS A 39 4.53 -21.06 17.94
C LYS A 39 4.36 -19.65 18.49
N GLU A 40 5.31 -19.19 19.27
CA GLU A 40 5.31 -17.90 19.94
C GLU A 40 5.98 -16.82 19.08
N ASN A 41 5.64 -15.56 19.38
CA ASN A 41 6.04 -14.39 18.60
C ASN A 41 6.94 -13.48 19.43
N THR A 42 7.83 -12.77 18.73
CA THR A 42 8.59 -11.66 19.30
C THR A 42 8.53 -10.48 18.35
N TRP A 43 8.35 -9.28 18.92
CA TRP A 43 8.18 -8.06 18.15
C TRP A 43 9.41 -7.74 17.28
N ASN A 44 9.15 -7.35 16.03
CA ASN A 44 10.16 -6.98 15.06
C ASN A 44 9.83 -5.63 14.40
N TRP A 45 10.47 -4.58 14.91
CA TRP A 45 10.35 -3.22 14.38
C TRP A 45 10.72 -3.08 12.90
N ILE A 46 11.75 -3.79 12.43
CA ILE A 46 12.17 -3.70 11.04
C ILE A 46 11.15 -4.36 10.12
N ALA A 47 10.58 -5.50 10.53
CA ALA A 47 9.50 -6.14 9.79
C ALA A 47 8.22 -5.29 9.80
N PHE A 48 7.95 -4.54 10.87
CA PHE A 48 6.83 -3.61 10.95
C PHE A 48 6.96 -2.45 9.94
N PHE A 49 8.05 -1.68 9.99
CA PHE A 49 8.22 -0.51 9.11
C PHE A 49 8.60 -0.88 7.67
N PHE A 50 9.27 -2.01 7.47
CA PHE A 50 9.80 -2.45 6.17
C PHE A 50 9.27 -3.83 5.80
N THR A 51 7.95 -4.04 5.84
CA THR A 51 7.25 -5.33 5.68
C THR A 51 7.84 -6.24 4.58
N LEU A 52 7.52 -5.95 3.32
CA LEU A 52 7.94 -6.77 2.18
C LEU A 52 9.44 -6.68 1.91
N PHE A 53 10.07 -5.53 2.18
CA PHE A 53 11.51 -5.33 2.11
C PHE A 53 12.24 -6.31 3.04
N TRP A 54 11.82 -6.43 4.29
CA TRP A 54 12.41 -7.31 5.29
C TRP A 54 12.21 -8.79 4.94
N ILE A 55 11.03 -9.17 4.46
CA ILE A 55 10.72 -10.53 4.02
C ILE A 55 11.62 -10.94 2.84
N ALA A 56 11.73 -10.09 1.81
CA ALA A 56 12.58 -10.34 0.65
C ALA A 56 14.08 -10.34 1.02
N TYR A 57 14.50 -9.41 1.89
CA TYR A 57 15.88 -9.33 2.40
C TYR A 57 16.31 -10.64 3.07
N ARG A 58 15.39 -11.28 3.79
CA ARG A 58 15.59 -12.58 4.48
C ARG A 58 15.35 -13.80 3.59
N LYS A 59 15.23 -13.61 2.28
CA LYS A 59 15.05 -14.64 1.25
C LYS A 59 13.75 -15.45 1.37
N MET A 60 12.74 -14.92 2.06
CA MET A 60 11.42 -15.55 2.20
C MET A 60 10.53 -15.26 0.98
N TYR A 61 11.01 -15.54 -0.23
CA TYR A 61 10.38 -15.12 -1.48
C TYR A 61 8.97 -15.67 -1.70
N LYS A 62 8.69 -16.88 -1.24
CA LYS A 62 7.33 -17.45 -1.31
C LYS A 62 6.34 -16.61 -0.52
N LEU A 63 6.73 -16.18 0.68
CA LEU A 63 5.91 -15.32 1.53
C LEU A 63 5.81 -13.91 0.95
N PHE A 64 6.89 -13.39 0.36
CA PHE A 64 6.86 -12.11 -0.37
C PHE A 64 5.79 -12.11 -1.47
N PHE A 65 5.80 -13.12 -2.35
CA PHE A 65 4.80 -13.20 -3.43
C PHE A 65 3.39 -13.44 -2.89
N LEU A 66 3.22 -14.27 -1.86
CA LEU A 66 1.91 -14.49 -1.24
C LEU A 66 1.31 -13.18 -0.69
N LEU A 67 2.07 -12.44 0.10
CA LEU A 67 1.61 -11.18 0.70
C LEU A 67 1.52 -10.04 -0.34
N GLY A 68 2.35 -10.06 -1.37
CA GLY A 68 2.26 -9.13 -2.50
C GLY A 68 0.98 -9.36 -3.32
N LEU A 69 0.65 -10.62 -3.62
CA LEU A 69 -0.59 -10.97 -4.34
C LEU A 69 -1.84 -10.66 -3.52
N LEU A 70 -1.78 -10.80 -2.19
CA LEU A 70 -2.89 -10.49 -1.29
C LEU A 70 -3.31 -9.01 -1.34
N GLN A 71 -2.40 -8.10 -1.73
CA GLN A 71 -2.70 -6.68 -1.86
C GLN A 71 -3.51 -6.34 -3.12
N ILE A 72 -3.45 -7.17 -4.17
CA ILE A 72 -4.08 -6.88 -5.47
C ILE A 72 -5.61 -6.72 -5.36
N PRO A 73 -6.37 -7.61 -4.70
CA PRO A 73 -7.81 -7.44 -4.58
C PRO A 73 -8.19 -6.14 -3.86
N TRP A 74 -7.50 -5.80 -2.77
CA TRP A 74 -7.73 -4.56 -2.03
C TRP A 74 -7.45 -3.34 -2.91
N PHE A 75 -6.33 -3.36 -3.64
CA PHE A 75 -5.94 -2.30 -4.57
C PHE A 75 -6.98 -2.08 -5.68
N ILE A 76 -7.56 -3.16 -6.22
CA ILE A 76 -8.64 -3.08 -7.21
C ILE A 76 -9.91 -2.48 -6.59
N ILE A 77 -10.32 -2.96 -5.42
CA ILE A 77 -11.52 -2.48 -4.73
C ILE A 77 -11.45 -0.98 -4.46
N PHE A 78 -10.28 -0.47 -4.04
CA PHE A 78 -10.05 0.96 -3.79
C PHE A 78 -10.29 1.84 -5.02
N HIS A 79 -10.03 1.33 -6.23
CA HIS A 79 -10.31 2.07 -7.48
C HIS A 79 -11.77 1.94 -7.93
N LEU A 80 -12.44 0.85 -7.58
CA LEU A 80 -13.82 0.60 -8.01
C LEU A 80 -14.85 1.28 -7.11
N ILE A 81 -14.54 1.46 -5.83
CA ILE A 81 -15.46 1.96 -4.80
C ILE A 81 -14.82 3.17 -4.13
N ASP A 82 -15.63 4.18 -3.83
CA ASP A 82 -15.18 5.38 -3.13
C ASP A 82 -14.94 5.07 -1.64
N ILE A 83 -13.72 4.64 -1.32
CA ILE A 83 -13.28 4.30 0.04
C ILE A 83 -12.48 5.49 0.59
N PRO A 84 -12.79 5.97 1.81
CA PRO A 84 -11.99 7.01 2.44
C PRO A 84 -10.53 6.57 2.64
N LEU A 85 -9.58 7.47 2.39
CA LEU A 85 -8.14 7.21 2.50
C LEU A 85 -7.74 6.65 3.89
N TRP A 86 -8.38 7.10 4.97
CA TRP A 86 -8.07 6.62 6.32
C TRP A 86 -8.34 5.12 6.50
N VAL A 87 -9.30 4.53 5.77
CA VAL A 87 -9.58 3.09 5.82
C VAL A 87 -8.41 2.30 5.24
N ASP A 88 -7.85 2.78 4.12
CA ASP A 88 -6.66 2.19 3.50
C ASP A 88 -5.45 2.27 4.44
N ILE A 89 -5.23 3.44 5.07
CA ILE A 89 -4.16 3.64 6.05
C ILE A 89 -4.29 2.67 7.23
N VAL A 90 -5.49 2.50 7.80
CA VAL A 90 -5.72 1.59 8.93
C VAL A 90 -5.44 0.13 8.54
N LEU A 91 -5.91 -0.32 7.38
CA LEU A 91 -5.67 -1.68 6.90
C LEU A 91 -4.20 -1.93 6.58
N TYR A 92 -3.50 -0.94 6.02
CA TYR A 92 -2.05 -1.02 5.81
C TYR A 92 -1.30 -1.11 7.15
N LEU A 93 -1.70 -0.35 8.17
CA LEU A 93 -1.11 -0.42 9.50
C LEU A 93 -1.36 -1.77 10.18
N GLU A 94 -2.57 -2.33 10.03
CA GLU A 94 -2.90 -3.68 10.51
C GLU A 94 -2.00 -4.73 9.83
N PHE A 95 -1.83 -4.63 8.52
CA PHE A 95 -0.92 -5.50 7.77
C PHE A 95 0.53 -5.37 8.27
N CYS A 96 1.02 -4.15 8.48
CA CYS A 96 2.35 -3.91 9.06
C CYS A 96 2.48 -4.51 10.45
N PHE A 97 1.46 -4.38 11.29
CA PHE A 97 1.42 -4.93 12.64
C PHE A 97 1.53 -6.46 12.63
N VAL A 98 0.74 -7.14 11.79
CA VAL A 98 0.79 -8.61 11.62
C VAL A 98 2.20 -9.05 11.23
N VAL A 99 2.81 -8.40 10.23
CA VAL A 99 4.17 -8.73 9.79
C VAL A 99 5.22 -8.43 10.87
N GLY A 100 5.07 -7.33 11.62
CA GLY A 100 5.92 -6.97 12.76
C GLY A 100 5.83 -7.96 13.92
N TRP A 101 4.63 -8.46 14.19
CA TRP A 101 4.35 -9.42 15.25
C TRP A 101 4.82 -10.84 14.89
N ASP A 102 4.57 -11.29 13.67
CA ASP A 102 4.83 -12.65 13.23
C ASP A 102 6.17 -12.86 12.53
N GLY A 103 6.83 -11.79 12.10
CA GLY A 103 8.01 -11.85 11.23
C GLY A 103 9.10 -12.76 11.77
N ASN A 104 9.50 -12.60 13.04
CA ASN A 104 10.55 -13.43 13.65
C ASN A 104 10.20 -14.92 13.69
N ARG A 105 8.92 -15.25 13.92
CA ARG A 105 8.41 -16.63 13.91
C ARG A 105 8.39 -17.22 12.50
N TRP A 106 7.92 -16.46 11.51
CA TRP A 106 7.95 -16.90 10.11
C TRP A 106 9.37 -17.18 9.64
N TYR A 107 10.31 -16.31 10.00
CA TYR A 107 11.71 -16.51 9.66
C TYR A 107 12.36 -17.67 10.42
N PHE A 108 11.95 -17.93 11.66
CA PHE A 108 12.36 -19.13 12.39
C PHE A 108 11.91 -20.41 11.67
N LYS A 109 10.63 -20.49 11.28
CA LYS A 109 10.09 -21.63 10.50
C LYS A 109 10.82 -21.80 9.17
N HIS A 110 11.12 -20.68 8.50
CA HIS A 110 11.91 -20.69 7.26
C HIS A 110 13.32 -21.25 7.49
N ALA A 111 14.00 -20.85 8.56
CA ALA A 111 15.32 -21.37 8.92
C ALA A 111 15.28 -22.88 9.22
N ILE A 112 14.25 -23.38 9.92
CA ILE A 112 14.05 -24.82 10.12
C ILE A 112 13.94 -25.55 8.78
N GLN A 113 13.13 -25.04 7.85
CA GLN A 113 12.98 -25.65 6.53
C GLN A 113 14.29 -25.69 5.73
N ILE A 114 15.11 -24.63 5.81
CA ILE A 114 16.44 -24.61 5.21
C ILE A 114 17.31 -25.69 5.86
N LEU A 115 17.32 -25.78 7.20
CA LEU A 115 18.14 -26.75 7.92
C LEU A 115 17.78 -28.19 7.58
N GLY A 116 16.49 -28.51 7.50
CA GLY A 116 16.03 -29.84 7.10
C GLY A 116 16.54 -30.23 5.70
N LYS A 117 16.49 -29.29 4.74
CA LYS A 117 17.03 -29.50 3.39
C LYS A 117 18.55 -29.63 3.36
N VAL A 118 19.27 -28.90 4.21
CA VAL A 118 20.73 -29.04 4.32
C VAL A 118 21.09 -30.44 4.83
N LYS A 119 20.40 -30.93 5.86
CA LYS A 119 20.63 -32.27 6.41
C LYS A 119 20.37 -33.39 5.39
N SER A 120 19.44 -33.19 4.46
CA SER A 120 19.14 -34.19 3.43
C SER A 120 20.12 -34.17 2.24
N LEU A 121 21.08 -33.24 2.19
CA LEU A 121 22.03 -33.11 1.09
C LEU A 121 23.39 -33.75 1.44
N PRO A 122 24.15 -34.24 0.43
CA PRO A 122 25.52 -34.71 0.63
C PRO A 122 26.40 -33.65 1.27
N GLN A 123 27.32 -34.06 2.16
CA GLN A 123 28.18 -33.14 2.93
C GLN A 123 28.90 -32.11 2.06
N THR A 124 29.32 -32.52 0.86
CA THR A 124 30.01 -31.66 -0.13
C THR A 124 29.15 -30.51 -0.66
N GLN A 125 27.82 -30.61 -0.58
CA GLN A 125 26.87 -29.62 -1.08
C GLN A 125 26.22 -28.77 0.03
N GLN A 126 26.36 -29.18 1.30
CA GLN A 126 25.70 -28.51 2.43
C GLN A 126 26.14 -27.05 2.58
N ASP A 127 27.45 -26.79 2.50
CA ASP A 127 28.00 -25.43 2.64
C ASP A 127 27.59 -24.52 1.48
N LEU A 128 27.57 -25.05 0.25
CA LEU A 128 27.09 -24.33 -0.92
C LEU A 128 25.60 -23.95 -0.78
N TYR A 129 24.77 -24.88 -0.34
CA TYR A 129 23.35 -24.64 -0.13
C TYR A 129 23.09 -23.62 0.99
N LEU A 130 23.83 -23.71 2.10
CA LEU A 130 23.75 -22.75 3.21
C LEU A 130 24.15 -21.34 2.78
N ARG A 131 25.17 -21.18 1.95
CA ARG A 131 25.55 -19.86 1.40
C ARG A 131 24.47 -19.32 0.46
N ALA A 132 23.91 -20.17 -0.39
CA ALA A 132 22.89 -19.76 -1.36
C ALA A 132 21.56 -19.37 -0.69
N LYS A 133 21.07 -20.18 0.26
CA LYS A 133 19.72 -20.03 0.84
C LYS A 133 19.69 -19.35 2.21
N GLY A 134 20.77 -19.43 2.99
CA GLY A 134 20.90 -18.70 4.25
C GLY A 134 21.24 -17.23 4.05
N GLY A 135 21.38 -16.51 5.16
CA GLY A 135 21.80 -15.11 5.17
C GLY A 135 20.74 -14.18 4.61
N THR A 136 21.21 -13.13 3.94
CA THR A 136 20.39 -12.05 3.39
C THR A 136 20.81 -11.70 1.98
N HIS A 137 19.97 -10.98 1.24
CA HIS A 137 20.29 -10.51 -0.12
C HIS A 137 19.68 -9.14 -0.39
N ILE A 138 20.52 -8.10 -0.41
CA ILE A 138 20.06 -6.71 -0.62
C ILE A 138 19.60 -6.52 -2.06
N GLU A 139 20.39 -6.97 -3.04
CA GLU A 139 20.09 -6.75 -4.46
C GLU A 139 18.75 -7.37 -4.87
N ILE A 140 18.54 -8.67 -4.62
CA ILE A 140 17.25 -9.34 -4.91
C ILE A 140 16.10 -8.66 -4.16
N MET A 141 16.31 -8.21 -2.92
CA MET A 141 15.28 -7.48 -2.17
C MET A 141 14.89 -6.18 -2.88
N LEU A 142 15.86 -5.39 -3.34
CA LEU A 142 15.60 -4.17 -4.10
C LEU A 142 14.91 -4.47 -5.43
N CYS A 143 15.41 -5.46 -6.18
CA CYS A 143 14.83 -5.86 -7.47
C CYS A 143 13.36 -6.31 -7.33
N LEU A 144 13.05 -7.15 -6.33
CA LEU A 144 11.69 -7.64 -6.12
C LEU A 144 10.72 -6.52 -5.68
N ASN A 145 11.15 -5.63 -4.78
CA ASN A 145 10.31 -4.52 -4.37
C ASN A 145 10.13 -3.50 -5.50
N LEU A 146 11.18 -3.19 -6.27
CA LEU A 146 11.07 -2.34 -7.45
C LEU A 146 10.13 -2.94 -8.49
N PHE A 147 10.21 -4.25 -8.74
CA PHE A 147 9.29 -4.95 -9.63
C PHE A 147 7.84 -4.82 -9.14
N LEU A 148 7.59 -5.09 -7.85
CA LEU A 148 6.24 -4.98 -7.28
C LEU A 148 5.71 -3.55 -7.35
N LEU A 149 6.50 -2.54 -6.97
CA LEU A 149 6.10 -1.13 -7.04
C LEU A 149 5.83 -0.69 -8.48
N SER A 150 6.67 -1.10 -9.44
CA SER A 150 6.45 -0.80 -10.86
C SER A 150 5.17 -1.45 -11.38
N PHE A 151 4.91 -2.70 -10.98
CA PHE A 151 3.69 -3.41 -11.34
C PHE A 151 2.44 -2.72 -10.77
N LEU A 152 2.46 -2.36 -9.48
CA LEU A 152 1.35 -1.64 -8.84
C LEU A 152 1.13 -0.27 -9.46
N TYR A 153 2.20 0.48 -9.78
CA TYR A 153 2.10 1.78 -10.45
C TYR A 153 1.49 1.68 -11.86
N ILE A 154 1.89 0.68 -12.66
CA ILE A 154 1.27 0.44 -13.97
C ILE A 154 -0.21 0.06 -13.81
N MET A 155 -0.53 -0.71 -12.76
CA MET A 155 -1.90 -1.11 -12.46
C MET A 155 -2.74 0.09 -12.02
N ASP A 156 -2.21 0.97 -11.18
CA ASP A 156 -2.80 2.24 -10.76
C ASP A 156 -3.26 3.06 -11.97
N ILE A 157 -2.32 3.35 -12.88
CA ILE A 157 -2.59 4.08 -14.12
C ILE A 157 -3.69 3.38 -14.91
N LYS A 158 -3.63 2.06 -15.10
CA LYS A 158 -4.65 1.34 -15.88
C LYS A 158 -6.03 1.37 -15.21
N LEU A 159 -6.08 1.22 -13.89
CA LEU A 159 -7.33 1.22 -13.14
C LEU A 159 -7.96 2.61 -13.10
N ALA A 160 -7.17 3.69 -13.01
CA ALA A 160 -7.65 5.07 -13.02
C ALA A 160 -8.40 5.45 -14.31
N TYR A 161 -8.13 4.78 -15.44
CA TYR A 161 -8.81 5.01 -16.71
C TYR A 161 -10.09 4.19 -16.89
N LEU A 162 -10.43 3.31 -15.94
CA LEU A 162 -11.69 2.57 -16.00
C LEU A 162 -12.88 3.53 -15.78
N PRO A 163 -13.96 3.42 -16.56
CA PRO A 163 -15.10 4.33 -16.49
C PRO A 163 -16.05 4.03 -15.31
N THR A 164 -15.51 4.06 -14.10
CA THR A 164 -16.28 3.95 -12.85
C THR A 164 -16.70 5.34 -12.36
N GLN A 165 -17.76 5.41 -11.55
CA GLN A 165 -18.19 6.67 -10.96
C GLN A 165 -17.09 7.26 -10.06
N THR A 166 -16.35 6.42 -9.35
CA THR A 166 -15.23 6.82 -8.49
C THR A 166 -14.11 7.46 -9.31
N ASN A 167 -13.62 6.79 -10.35
CA ASN A 167 -12.52 7.30 -11.17
C ASN A 167 -12.90 8.61 -11.87
N VAL A 168 -14.12 8.70 -12.39
CA VAL A 168 -14.62 9.93 -13.03
C VAL A 168 -14.64 11.10 -12.04
N LYS A 169 -15.06 10.89 -10.78
CA LYS A 169 -14.96 11.93 -9.75
C LYS A 169 -13.50 12.28 -9.44
N ASN A 170 -12.63 11.28 -9.36
CA ASN A 170 -11.23 11.43 -8.98
C ASN A 170 -10.42 12.31 -9.93
N VAL A 171 -10.77 12.36 -11.22
CA VAL A 171 -10.11 13.26 -12.19
C VAL A 171 -10.13 14.72 -11.72
N VAL A 172 -11.24 15.16 -11.10
CA VAL A 172 -11.35 16.53 -10.57
C VAL A 172 -11.00 16.55 -9.09
N ARG A 173 -11.46 15.58 -8.30
CA ARG A 173 -11.23 15.55 -6.85
C ARG A 173 -9.75 15.54 -6.46
N TRP A 174 -8.90 14.85 -7.23
CA TRP A 174 -7.46 14.78 -6.98
C TRP A 174 -6.64 15.80 -7.80
N SER A 175 -7.30 16.80 -8.36
CA SER A 175 -6.62 17.96 -8.94
C SER A 175 -6.33 19.01 -7.87
N GLU A 176 -5.41 19.94 -8.13
CA GLU A 176 -5.07 21.02 -7.20
C GLU A 176 -6.31 21.87 -6.87
N GLU A 177 -7.16 22.14 -7.86
CA GLU A 177 -8.43 22.84 -7.67
C GLU A 177 -9.42 22.02 -6.84
N GLY A 178 -9.46 20.70 -7.03
CA GLY A 178 -10.29 19.79 -6.23
C GLY A 178 -9.89 19.79 -4.75
N GLU A 179 -8.58 19.70 -4.48
CA GLU A 179 -8.03 19.77 -3.13
C GLU A 179 -8.31 21.14 -2.48
N THR A 180 -8.14 22.22 -3.25
CA THR A 180 -8.46 23.59 -2.82
C THR A 180 -9.94 23.71 -2.46
N LEU A 181 -10.84 23.24 -3.32
CA LEU A 181 -12.27 23.26 -3.03
C LEU A 181 -12.61 22.50 -1.75
N GLU A 182 -11.99 21.33 -1.50
CA GLU A 182 -12.17 20.59 -0.25
C GLU A 182 -11.54 21.26 0.97
N SER A 183 -10.46 22.05 0.82
CA SER A 183 -9.82 22.74 1.93
C SER A 183 -10.57 24.00 2.38
N PHE A 184 -11.20 24.72 1.44
CA PHE A 184 -11.94 25.96 1.74
C PHE A 184 -13.41 25.74 2.07
N THR A 185 -13.95 24.56 1.76
CA THR A 185 -15.34 24.23 2.06
C THR A 185 -15.46 23.15 3.14
N THR A 186 -16.64 23.09 3.75
CA THR A 186 -17.03 22.01 4.66
C THR A 186 -18.21 21.23 4.12
N ASN A 187 -18.36 19.99 4.60
CA ASN A 187 -19.37 19.03 4.10
C ASN A 187 -19.29 18.81 2.59
N SER A 188 -18.08 18.85 2.04
CA SER A 188 -17.79 18.74 0.62
C SER A 188 -18.22 17.38 0.08
N LYS A 189 -18.87 17.37 -1.09
CA LYS A 189 -19.36 16.15 -1.73
C LYS A 189 -19.09 16.20 -3.22
N TRP A 190 -18.60 15.08 -3.74
CA TRP A 190 -18.46 14.83 -5.16
C TRP A 190 -19.49 13.82 -5.63
N LYS A 191 -20.25 14.20 -6.65
CA LYS A 191 -21.34 13.39 -7.19
C LYS A 191 -21.17 13.20 -8.70
N TYR A 192 -21.17 11.94 -9.11
CA TYR A 192 -21.36 11.60 -10.51
C TYR A 192 -22.82 11.82 -10.90
N ILE A 193 -23.08 12.59 -11.97
CA ILE A 193 -24.44 12.89 -12.43
C ILE A 193 -24.82 11.97 -13.59
N LYS A 194 -24.09 12.04 -14.71
CA LYS A 194 -24.38 11.30 -15.94
C LYS A 194 -23.21 11.33 -16.91
N LYS A 195 -23.29 10.52 -17.98
CA LYS A 195 -22.41 10.60 -19.15
C LYS A 195 -23.13 11.32 -20.28
N GLU A 196 -22.48 12.28 -20.93
CA GLU A 196 -23.01 13.01 -22.09
C GLU A 196 -22.01 12.98 -23.24
N GLY A 197 -22.27 12.11 -24.23
CA GLY A 197 -21.36 11.91 -25.35
C GLY A 197 -19.96 11.46 -24.90
N LYS A 198 -18.99 12.37 -25.03
CA LYS A 198 -17.57 12.12 -24.76
C LYS A 198 -17.10 12.55 -23.36
N HIS A 199 -17.94 13.21 -22.57
CA HIS A 199 -17.60 13.65 -21.23
C HIS A 199 -18.58 13.09 -20.19
N TYR A 200 -18.18 13.19 -18.93
CA TYR A 200 -19.00 12.88 -17.78
C TYR A 200 -19.31 14.17 -17.02
N VAL A 201 -20.49 14.26 -16.46
CA VAL A 201 -20.92 15.40 -15.65
C VAL A 201 -20.69 15.04 -14.19
N VAL A 202 -19.82 15.80 -13.53
CA VAL A 202 -19.51 15.68 -12.10
C VAL A 202 -19.92 16.97 -11.42
N GLU A 203 -20.51 16.83 -10.24
CA GLU A 203 -20.93 17.94 -9.41
C GLU A 203 -20.15 17.93 -8.09
N PHE A 204 -19.62 19.08 -7.74
CA PHE A 204 -19.10 19.38 -6.43
C PHE A 204 -20.10 20.25 -5.66
N THR A 205 -20.26 19.98 -4.37
CA THR A 205 -20.99 20.87 -3.45
C THR A 205 -20.21 21.03 -2.16
N GLY A 206 -20.17 22.23 -1.60
CA GLY A 206 -19.54 22.52 -0.31
C GLY A 206 -20.14 23.77 0.34
N TYR A 207 -19.82 23.99 1.61
CA TYR A 207 -20.14 25.23 2.33
C TYR A 207 -18.88 25.98 2.70
N ASP A 208 -18.71 27.18 2.14
CA ASP A 208 -17.63 28.10 2.49
C ASP A 208 -17.98 28.80 3.81
N ASN A 209 -17.18 28.57 4.87
CA ASN A 209 -17.42 29.18 6.18
C ASN A 209 -16.96 30.64 6.26
N SER A 210 -16.00 31.03 5.43
CA SER A 210 -15.45 32.38 5.40
C SER A 210 -16.46 33.32 4.78
N GLU A 211 -16.96 32.97 3.60
CA GLU A 211 -17.94 33.76 2.85
C GLU A 211 -19.39 33.48 3.28
N LYS A 212 -19.61 32.37 4.01
CA LYS A 212 -20.93 31.89 4.46
C LYS A 212 -21.86 31.56 3.28
N GLU A 213 -21.31 30.86 2.30
CA GLU A 213 -22.01 30.56 1.05
C GLU A 213 -22.04 29.07 0.73
N HIS A 214 -23.13 28.63 0.12
CA HIS A 214 -23.22 27.31 -0.48
C HIS A 214 -22.67 27.36 -1.90
N VAL A 215 -21.60 26.61 -2.13
CA VAL A 215 -20.93 26.50 -3.43
C VAL A 215 -21.39 25.20 -4.09
N GLN A 216 -21.80 25.29 -5.35
CA GLN A 216 -22.04 24.15 -6.21
C GLN A 216 -21.38 24.38 -7.57
N ILE A 217 -20.56 23.43 -8.01
CA ILE A 217 -19.79 23.54 -9.25
C ILE A 217 -20.05 22.30 -10.10
N VAL A 218 -20.29 22.51 -11.38
CA VAL A 218 -20.47 21.46 -12.38
C VAL A 218 -19.23 21.39 -13.26
N PHE A 219 -18.69 20.18 -13.40
CA PHE A 219 -17.52 19.86 -14.21
C PHE A 219 -17.87 18.92 -15.35
N TYR A 220 -17.26 19.15 -16.51
CA TYR A 220 -17.19 18.21 -17.61
C TYR A 220 -15.88 17.46 -17.57
N VAL A 221 -15.95 16.15 -17.30
CA VAL A 221 -14.79 15.29 -17.10
C VAL A 221 -14.54 14.43 -18.34
N TYR A 222 -13.34 14.50 -18.87
CA TYR A 222 -12.86 13.71 -20.00
C TYR A 222 -11.89 12.63 -19.50
N LEU A 223 -12.44 11.49 -19.06
CA LEU A 223 -11.68 10.41 -18.43
C LEU A 223 -10.51 9.90 -19.29
N GLU A 224 -10.71 9.76 -20.61
CA GLU A 224 -9.66 9.29 -21.53
C GLU A 224 -8.44 10.22 -21.58
N LYS A 225 -8.64 11.50 -21.27
CA LYS A 225 -7.59 12.52 -21.24
C LYS A 225 -7.10 12.82 -19.83
N GLN A 226 -7.71 12.21 -18.81
CA GLN A 226 -7.53 12.57 -17.39
C GLN A 226 -7.59 14.09 -17.18
N ASN A 227 -8.57 14.74 -17.80
CA ASN A 227 -8.74 16.18 -17.76
C ASN A 227 -10.21 16.55 -17.52
N TYR A 228 -10.46 17.79 -17.12
CA TYR A 228 -11.80 18.30 -16.88
C TYR A 228 -11.90 19.79 -17.25
N GLU A 229 -13.14 20.25 -17.38
CA GLU A 229 -13.48 21.64 -17.66
C GLU A 229 -14.55 22.11 -16.66
N TRP A 230 -14.40 23.33 -16.16
CA TRP A 230 -15.44 24.01 -15.39
C TRP A 230 -16.59 24.35 -16.34
N HIS A 231 -17.83 24.15 -15.88
CA HIS A 231 -19.00 24.38 -16.71
C HIS A 231 -20.02 25.36 -16.14
N TYR A 232 -20.44 25.16 -14.88
CA TYR A 232 -21.34 26.08 -14.19
C TYR A 232 -20.92 26.23 -12.73
N VAL A 233 -20.94 27.47 -12.24
CA VAL A 233 -20.77 27.77 -10.82
C VAL A 233 -22.07 28.37 -10.28
N TYR A 234 -22.48 27.87 -9.12
CA TYR A 234 -23.63 28.33 -8.38
C TYR A 234 -23.19 28.73 -6.98
N ILE A 235 -23.57 29.95 -6.59
CA ILE A 235 -23.39 30.47 -5.24
C ILE A 235 -24.77 30.68 -4.63
N ASN A 236 -25.04 30.07 -3.48
CA ASN A 236 -26.33 30.14 -2.80
C ASN A 236 -27.51 29.81 -3.73
N ASN A 237 -27.36 28.75 -4.54
CA ASN A 237 -28.29 28.28 -5.58
C ASN A 237 -28.54 29.26 -6.73
N LYS A 238 -27.77 30.35 -6.84
CA LYS A 238 -27.83 31.28 -7.97
C LYS A 238 -26.67 31.01 -8.90
N LYS A 239 -26.99 30.79 -10.18
CA LYS A 239 -25.98 30.60 -11.22
C LYS A 239 -25.22 31.91 -11.44
N LEU A 240 -23.90 31.85 -11.41
CA LEU A 240 -23.05 33.00 -11.75
C LEU A 240 -23.17 33.34 -13.24
N ASN A 241 -22.92 34.62 -13.57
CA ASN A 241 -22.76 35.02 -14.96
C ASN A 241 -21.38 34.57 -15.48
N LYS A 242 -21.12 34.73 -16.79
CA LYS A 242 -19.87 34.23 -17.38
C LYS A 242 -18.61 34.93 -16.88
N ASP A 243 -18.69 36.21 -16.57
CA ASP A 243 -17.56 37.00 -16.09
C ASP A 243 -17.26 36.65 -14.63
N ASP A 244 -18.30 36.59 -13.78
CA ASP A 244 -18.19 36.17 -12.38
C ASP A 244 -17.69 34.71 -12.26
N GLU A 245 -18.15 33.81 -13.13
CA GLU A 245 -17.67 32.41 -13.16
C GLU A 245 -16.18 32.34 -13.49
N LYS A 246 -15.72 33.16 -14.44
CA LYS A 246 -14.31 33.22 -14.82
C LYS A 246 -13.45 33.80 -13.71
N GLU A 247 -13.95 34.82 -13.01
CA GLU A 247 -13.27 35.40 -11.85
C GLU A 247 -13.16 34.38 -10.72
N TYR A 248 -14.25 33.74 -10.33
CA TYR A 248 -14.26 32.69 -9.30
C TYR A 248 -13.30 31.54 -9.64
N LYS A 249 -13.33 31.07 -10.88
CA LYS A 249 -12.41 30.03 -11.35
C LYS A 249 -10.95 30.49 -11.20
N LYS A 250 -10.64 31.72 -11.60
CA LYS A 250 -9.29 32.28 -11.53
C LYS A 250 -8.81 32.39 -10.09
N GLU A 251 -9.69 32.80 -9.17
CA GLU A 251 -9.37 32.84 -7.73
C GLU A 251 -9.01 31.46 -7.19
N ILE A 252 -9.83 30.43 -7.49
CA ILE A 252 -9.54 29.06 -7.08
C ILE A 252 -8.20 28.60 -7.69
N GLU A 253 -8.00 28.79 -9.00
CA GLU A 253 -6.74 28.42 -9.67
C GLU A 253 -5.55 29.14 -9.03
N GLU A 254 -5.62 30.45 -8.77
CA GLU A 254 -4.54 31.21 -8.13
C GLU A 254 -4.21 30.69 -6.74
N ILE A 255 -5.23 30.34 -5.94
CA ILE A 255 -5.04 29.77 -4.60
C ILE A 255 -4.44 28.36 -4.69
N SER A 256 -4.84 27.55 -5.67
CA SER A 256 -4.31 26.19 -5.86
C SER A 256 -2.80 26.14 -6.09
N TRP A 257 -2.19 27.22 -6.61
CA TRP A 257 -0.75 27.33 -6.81
C TRP A 257 0.06 27.70 -5.55
N TYR A 258 -0.60 28.03 -4.43
CA TYR A 258 0.03 28.49 -3.17
C TYR A 258 -0.13 27.50 -2.02
#